data_AF-A0A1C7P7G8-F1
#
_entry.id   AF-A0A1C7P7G8-F1
#
_cell.length_a   1.000
_cell.length_b   1.000
_cell.length_c   1.000
_cell.angle_alpha   90.00
_cell.angle_beta   90.00
_cell.angle_gamma   90.00
#
_symmetry.space_group_name_H-M   'P 1'
#
loop_
_entity.id
_entity.type
_entity.pdbx_description
1 polymer ?
#
loop_
_entity_poly.entity_id
_entity_poly.type
_entity_poly.pdbx_seq_one_letter_code
_entity_poly.pdbx_strand_id
1 'polypeptide(L)'
;MAKSITLFVDDEELLKRLNLPARLGASLQFLEEKEGFPKPEADFGNKRYYPAVVAWLDAEFGLADRRPYFAKDDIESYKLYPSKKKKRKSRWGE
;
A
#
# COMPACT_ATOMS: atom_id res chain seq x y z
N MET A 1 -12.53 -12.04 -8.38
CA MET A 1 -13.02 -10.70 -8.03
C MET A 1 -11.80 -9.80 -7.88
N ALA A 2 -11.76 -8.62 -8.52
CA ALA A 2 -10.71 -7.65 -8.23
C ALA A 2 -10.83 -7.27 -6.76
N LYS A 3 -9.79 -7.53 -5.96
CA LYS A 3 -9.78 -7.22 -4.53
C LYS A 3 -9.76 -5.69 -4.42
N SER A 4 -10.85 -5.08 -3.96
CA SER A 4 -10.92 -3.64 -3.72
C SER A 4 -9.87 -3.30 -2.66
N ILE A 5 -8.80 -2.61 -3.06
CA ILE A 5 -7.74 -2.18 -2.15
C ILE A 5 -8.29 -0.97 -1.41
N THR A 6 -8.88 -1.17 -0.22
CA THR A 6 -9.25 -0.03 0.64
C THR A 6 -7.96 0.60 1.14
N LEU A 7 -7.80 1.91 0.93
CA LEU A 7 -6.56 2.62 1.25
C LEU A 7 -6.51 3.07 2.72
N PHE A 8 -7.68 3.34 3.30
CA PHE A 8 -7.85 3.73 4.69
C PHE A 8 -8.33 2.52 5.48
N VAL A 9 -7.57 2.16 6.50
CA VAL A 9 -7.76 0.96 7.31
C VAL A 9 -7.76 1.29 8.79
N ASP A 10 -8.55 0.55 9.56
CA ASP A 10 -8.47 0.49 11.02
C ASP A 10 -7.28 -0.35 11.48
N ASP A 11 -6.97 -0.30 12.77
CA ASP A 11 -5.85 -1.00 13.42
C ASP A 11 -5.91 -2.51 13.22
N GLU A 12 -7.11 -3.10 13.30
CA GLU A 12 -7.26 -4.54 13.11
C GLU A 12 -7.04 -4.94 11.65
N GLU A 13 -7.60 -4.17 10.71
CA GLU A 13 -7.37 -4.40 9.28
C GLU A 13 -5.90 -4.17 8.90
N LEU A 14 -5.24 -3.17 9.50
CA LEU A 14 -3.81 -2.92 9.33
C LEU A 14 -2.96 -4.14 9.75
N LEU A 15 -3.20 -4.67 10.95
CA LEU A 15 -2.48 -5.85 11.46
C LEU A 15 -2.72 -7.07 10.57
N LYS A 16 -3.97 -7.29 10.13
CA LYS A 16 -4.31 -8.38 9.19
C LYS A 16 -3.54 -8.24 7.87
N ARG A 17 -3.39 -7.02 7.35
CA ARG A 17 -2.65 -6.77 6.10
C ARG A 17 -1.14 -6.91 6.23
N LEU A 18 -0.60 -6.60 7.40
CA LEU A 18 0.81 -6.79 7.72
C LEU A 18 1.13 -8.25 8.13
N ASN A 19 0.13 -9.15 8.14
CA ASN A 19 0.24 -10.51 8.68
C ASN A 19 0.80 -10.54 10.12
N LEU A 20 0.43 -9.54 10.92
CA LEU A 20 0.81 -9.44 12.31
C LEU A 20 -0.31 -9.99 13.21
N PRO A 21 0.04 -10.69 14.31
CA PRO A 21 -0.96 -11.17 15.24
C PRO A 21 -1.66 -10.00 15.97
N ALA A 22 -2.98 -10.11 16.16
CA ALA A 22 -3.82 -9.05 16.75
C ALA A 22 -3.36 -8.59 18.14
N ARG A 23 -2.67 -9.45 18.91
CA ARG A 23 -2.06 -9.10 20.21
C ARG A 23 -1.04 -7.95 20.13
N LEU A 24 -0.53 -7.65 18.92
CA LEU A 24 0.37 -6.53 18.65
C LEU A 24 -0.39 -5.21 18.43
N GLY A 25 -1.71 -5.16 18.62
CA GLY A 25 -2.45 -3.89 18.61
C GLY A 25 -1.92 -2.89 19.62
N ALA A 26 -1.55 -3.33 20.83
CA ALA A 26 -0.92 -2.46 21.82
C ALA A 26 0.44 -1.90 21.35
N SER A 27 1.20 -2.67 20.55
CA SER A 27 2.46 -2.17 19.96
C SER A 27 2.27 -1.09 18.89
N LEU A 28 1.06 -0.92 18.33
CA LEU A 28 0.79 0.22 17.43
C LEU A 28 0.87 1.54 18.20
N GLN A 29 0.47 1.59 19.47
CA GLN A 29 0.58 2.81 20.29
C GLN A 29 2.05 3.23 20.47
N PHE A 30 2.95 2.27 20.68
CA PHE A 30 4.38 2.53 20.74
C PHE A 30 4.95 3.03 19.41
N LEU A 31 4.37 2.61 18.27
CA LEU A 31 4.73 3.12 16.96
C LEU A 31 4.17 4.53 16.74
N GLU A 32 3.00 4.86 17.27
CA GLU A 32 2.44 6.22 17.21
C GLU A 32 3.25 7.26 17.98
N GLU A 33 3.97 6.84 19.02
CA GLU A 33 4.93 7.69 19.74
C GLU A 33 6.20 7.97 18.91
N LYS A 34 6.49 7.17 17.88
CA LYS A 34 7.63 7.41 17.00
C LYS A 34 7.34 8.57 16.07
N GLU A 35 8.35 9.42 15.90
CA GLU A 35 8.26 10.57 15.02
C GLU A 35 7.98 10.13 13.57
N GLY A 36 7.00 10.78 12.94
CA GLY A 36 6.63 10.52 11.55
C GLY A 36 5.77 9.28 11.31
N PHE A 37 5.37 8.54 12.35
CA PHE A 37 4.41 7.45 12.16
C PHE A 37 3.03 8.01 11.73
N PRO A 38 2.39 7.45 10.69
CA PRO A 38 1.10 7.96 10.20
C PRO A 38 0.01 7.90 11.26
N LYS A 39 -0.62 9.04 11.53
CA LYS A 39 -1.72 9.16 12.49
C LYS A 39 -3.07 8.89 11.81
N PRO A 40 -4.08 8.45 12.58
CA PRO A 40 -5.43 8.33 12.04
C PRO A 40 -5.98 9.71 11.69
N GLU A 41 -6.61 9.81 10.52
CA GLU A 41 -7.25 11.06 10.07
C GLU A 41 -8.74 11.04 10.43
N ALA A 42 -9.20 12.10 11.09
CA ALA A 42 -10.59 12.25 11.51
C ALA A 42 -11.54 12.27 10.29
N ASP A 43 -11.12 12.92 9.20
CA ASP A 43 -11.91 13.08 7.97
C ASP A 43 -12.21 11.74 7.26
N PHE A 44 -11.38 10.72 7.50
CA PHE A 44 -11.56 9.38 6.92
C PHE A 44 -12.10 8.36 7.93
N GLY A 45 -12.80 8.85 8.97
CA GLY A 45 -13.43 8.00 9.97
C GLY A 45 -12.44 7.41 10.96
N ASN A 46 -11.42 8.19 11.36
CA ASN A 46 -10.37 7.79 12.29
C ASN A 46 -9.55 6.58 11.80
N LYS A 47 -9.31 6.53 10.48
CA LYS A 47 -8.56 5.46 9.81
C LYS A 47 -7.17 5.94 9.40
N ARG A 48 -6.23 5.01 9.31
CA ARG A 48 -4.87 5.29 8.85
C ARG A 48 -4.71 4.97 7.37
N TYR A 49 -3.92 5.78 6.69
CA TYR A 49 -3.58 5.55 5.29
C TYR A 49 -2.54 4.42 5.20
N TYR A 50 -2.97 3.25 4.72
CA TYR A 50 -2.15 2.04 4.66
C TYR A 50 -0.82 2.23 3.89
N PRO A 51 -0.80 2.89 2.71
CA PRO A 51 0.46 3.08 1.97
C PRO A 51 1.49 3.91 2.73
N ALA A 52 1.07 4.90 3.53
CA ALA A 52 2.00 5.67 4.36
C ALA A 52 2.61 4.81 5.47
N VAL A 53 1.82 3.94 6.09
CA VAL A 53 2.34 3.04 7.15
C VAL A 53 3.37 2.08 6.57
N VAL A 54 3.10 1.54 5.39
CA VAL A 54 4.06 0.67 4.69
C VAL A 54 5.34 1.42 4.35
N ALA A 55 5.24 2.63 3.78
CA ALA A 55 6.40 3.43 3.42
C ALA A 55 7.25 3.81 4.65
N TRP A 56 6.61 4.14 5.78
CA TRP A 56 7.31 4.43 7.03
C TRP A 56 8.03 3.19 7.57
N LEU A 57 7.36 2.04 7.61
CA LEU A 57 7.99 0.77 8.03
C LEU A 57 9.16 0.40 7.12
N ASP A 58 9.02 0.60 5.81
CA ASP A 58 10.09 0.34 4.85
C ASP A 58 11.30 1.26 5.04
N ALA A 59 11.08 2.52 5.41
CA ALA A 59 12.14 3.46 5.73
C ALA A 59 12.84 3.09 7.04
N GLU A 60 12.08 2.78 8.10
CA GLU A 60 12.60 2.45 9.43
C GLU A 60 13.46 1.18 9.43
N PHE A 61 13.06 0.15 8.65
CA PHE A 61 13.77 -1.13 8.58
C PHE A 61 14.71 -1.25 7.37
N GLY A 62 14.92 -0.18 6.59
CA GLY A 62 15.81 -0.19 5.42
C GLY A 62 15.35 -1.11 4.27
N LEU A 63 14.04 -1.37 4.18
CA LEU A 63 13.41 -2.22 3.16
C LEU A 63 12.86 -1.43 1.97
N ALA A 64 12.93 -0.11 1.98
CA ALA A 64 12.42 0.77 0.92
C ALA A 64 12.97 0.42 -0.47
N ASP A 65 14.21 -0.06 -0.56
CA ASP A 65 14.87 -0.42 -1.83
C ASP A 65 14.46 -1.82 -2.34
N ARG A 66 13.79 -2.64 -1.51
CA ARG A 66 13.43 -4.02 -1.85
C ARG A 66 11.99 -4.22 -2.32
N ARG A 67 11.15 -3.17 -2.30
CA ARG A 67 9.75 -3.28 -2.73
C ARG A 67 9.55 -2.77 -4.16
N PRO A 68 9.05 -3.60 -5.09
CA PRO A 68 8.76 -3.15 -6.46
C PRO A 68 7.62 -2.13 -6.53
N TYR A 69 6.85 -1.94 -5.45
CA TYR A 69 5.72 -1.01 -5.41
C TYR A 69 6.11 0.45 -5.10
N PHE A 70 7.34 0.70 -4.66
CA PHE A 70 7.88 2.03 -4.35
C PHE A 70 9.30 2.26 -4.89
N ALA A 71 9.79 1.36 -5.75
CA ALA A 71 11.07 1.54 -6.41
C ALA A 71 11.04 2.84 -7.21
N LYS A 72 11.99 3.74 -6.96
CA LYS A 72 12.12 5.02 -7.68
C LYS A 72 12.22 4.85 -9.21
N ASP A 73 12.61 3.66 -9.67
CA ASP A 73 12.67 3.29 -11.09
C ASP A 73 11.30 3.19 -11.78
N ASP A 74 10.19 3.07 -11.04
CA ASP A 74 8.88 2.81 -11.66
C ASP A 74 8.25 4.03 -12.36
N ILE A 75 8.69 5.26 -12.03
CA ILE A 75 8.24 6.46 -12.76
C ILE A 75 8.87 6.52 -14.15
N GLU A 76 10.15 6.14 -14.29
CA GLU A 76 10.82 6.08 -15.60
C GLU A 76 10.43 4.82 -16.39
N SER A 77 10.23 3.70 -15.71
CA SER A 77 9.83 2.44 -16.35
C SER A 77 8.41 2.50 -16.96
N TYR A 78 7.49 3.26 -16.36
CA TYR A 78 6.13 3.47 -16.92
C TYR A 78 6.15 4.24 -18.25
N LYS A 79 7.19 5.08 -18.49
CA LYS A 79 7.39 5.74 -19.79
C LYS A 79 8.00 4.79 -20.84
N LEU A 80 8.74 3.76 -20.42
CA LEU A 80 9.43 2.83 -21.31
C LEU A 80 8.52 1.74 -21.90
N TYR A 81 7.43 1.37 -21.20
CA TYR A 81 6.45 0.39 -21.67
C TYR A 81 5.07 1.02 -21.90
N PRO A 82 4.82 1.67 -23.05
CA PRO A 82 3.45 2.00 -23.42
C PRO A 82 2.67 0.69 -23.53
N SER A 83 1.64 0.54 -22.69
CA SER A 83 0.66 -0.54 -22.75
C SER A 83 0.27 -0.83 -24.20
N LYS A 84 0.78 -1.94 -24.76
CA LYS A 84 0.35 -2.38 -26.09
C LYS A 84 -1.08 -2.87 -25.94
N LYS A 85 -2.05 -2.00 -26.22
CA LYS A 85 -3.46 -2.39 -26.35
C LYS A 85 -3.55 -3.48 -27.42
N LYS A 86 -3.63 -4.74 -27.01
CA LYS A 86 -3.96 -5.84 -27.92
C LYS A 86 -5.36 -5.57 -28.45
N LYS A 87 -5.46 -5.18 -29.73
CA LYS A 87 -6.74 -5.18 -30.43
C LYS A 87 -7.31 -6.59 -30.34
N ARG A 88 -8.46 -6.75 -29.68
CA ARG A 88 -9.25 -7.98 -29.78
C ARG A 88 -9.65 -8.10 -31.25
N LYS A 89 -9.13 -9.09 -31.97
CA LYS A 89 -9.69 -9.47 -33.28
C LYS A 89 -11.11 -9.97 -33.02
N SER A 90 -12.12 -9.20 -33.39
CA SER A 90 -13.48 -9.71 -33.56
C SER A 90 -13.44 -10.74 -34.68
N ARG A 91 -13.77 -11.99 -34.37
CA ARG A 91 -13.86 -13.08 -35.35
C ARG A 91 -15.33 -13.20 -35.78
N TRP A 92 -15.81 -12.23 -36.56
CA TRP A 92 -17.11 -12.28 -37.25
C TRP A 92 -17.11 -11.32 -38.45
N GLY A 93 -17.43 -11.86 -39.64
CA GLY A 93 -17.58 -11.20 -40.95
C GLY A 93 -16.25 -10.96 -41.67
N GLU A 94 -15.95 -11.44 -42.87
CA GLU A 94 -16.71 -12.00 -44.00
C GLU A 94 -16.03 -13.26 -44.56
#